data_AF-A0A937QN41-F1
#
_entry.id   AF-A0A937QN41-F1
#
_cell.length_a   1.000
_cell.length_b   1.000
_cell.length_c   1.000
_cell.angle_alpha   90.00
_cell.angle_beta   90.00
_cell.angle_gamma   90.00
#
_symmetry.space_group_name_H-M   'P 1'
#
loop_
_entity.id
_entity.type
_entity.pdbx_description
1 polymer ?
#
loop_
_entity_poly.entity_id
_entity_poly.type
_entity_poly.pdbx_seq_one_letter_code
_entity_poly.pdbx_strand_id
1 'polypeptide(L)'
;MNKSTTTGLKRNMTRIFLAAAIGLSIWTPRAAAQDTLADVVQQTGCNWLIGKWAGETPDGDKYEIEYKWALKNHVISMHFKGFNIEYHGIIFFKADDEEVIQIGVDQNGRNGKGTWMAENGKAVWKNEHPGEYGEVTRMAFVYSKTDAQTMKAEIHSFDEYGELSEEPGFTLEYKRQEKQAAKKQ
;
A
#
# COMPACT_ATOMS: atom_id res chain seq x y z
N MET A 1 34.33 -32.44 -65.84
CA MET A 1 34.38 -32.98 -64.46
C MET A 1 33.74 -31.93 -63.55
N ASN A 2 32.48 -32.11 -63.12
CA ASN A 2 32.04 -32.69 -61.83
C ASN A 2 32.68 -31.97 -60.62
N LYS A 3 31.97 -31.35 -59.66
CA LYS A 3 30.64 -31.65 -59.10
C LYS A 3 29.92 -30.38 -58.61
N SER A 4 28.59 -30.48 -58.60
CA SER A 4 27.61 -29.63 -57.95
C SER A 4 27.55 -29.82 -56.44
N THR A 5 27.19 -28.76 -55.70
CA THR A 5 26.34 -28.89 -54.51
C THR A 5 25.25 -27.80 -54.52
N THR A 6 24.04 -28.27 -54.82
CA THR A 6 22.69 -27.79 -54.48
C THR A 6 22.64 -27.20 -53.05
N THR A 7 21.90 -26.14 -52.72
CA THR A 7 20.44 -26.13 -52.41
C THR A 7 20.20 -24.77 -51.72
N GLY A 8 19.14 -23.98 -51.91
CA GLY A 8 17.93 -24.09 -52.70
C GLY A 8 17.11 -22.80 -52.46
N LEU A 9 16.70 -22.20 -53.56
CA LEU A 9 15.64 -21.20 -53.65
C LEU A 9 14.31 -21.83 -53.18
N LYS A 10 13.46 -21.10 -52.43
CA LYS A 10 11.99 -21.07 -52.68
C LYS A 10 11.24 -20.10 -51.75
N ARG A 11 10.90 -18.97 -52.34
CA ARG A 11 9.65 -18.23 -52.13
C ARG A 11 8.48 -19.20 -52.27
N ASN A 12 7.64 -19.34 -51.24
CA ASN A 12 6.31 -19.91 -51.38
C ASN A 12 5.29 -19.10 -50.57
N MET A 13 4.45 -18.44 -51.34
CA MET A 13 3.24 -17.72 -51.01
C MET A 13 2.14 -18.75 -50.68
N THR A 14 1.54 -18.71 -49.50
CA THR A 14 0.37 -19.55 -49.18
C THR A 14 -0.73 -18.73 -48.52
N ARG A 15 -1.66 -18.32 -49.37
CA ARG A 15 -3.14 -18.29 -49.21
C ARG A 15 -3.72 -17.62 -47.97
N ILE A 16 -4.23 -16.41 -48.21
CA ILE A 16 -5.36 -15.78 -47.53
C ILE A 16 -6.51 -16.79 -47.44
N PHE A 17 -6.96 -17.09 -46.22
CA PHE A 17 -8.31 -17.56 -45.97
C PHE A 17 -9.06 -16.45 -45.22
N LEU A 18 -10.00 -15.85 -45.95
CA LEU A 18 -11.01 -14.95 -45.43
C LEU A 18 -12.02 -15.80 -44.65
N ALA A 19 -12.09 -15.65 -43.33
CA ALA A 19 -13.25 -16.06 -42.55
C ALA A 19 -13.77 -14.83 -41.83
N ALA A 20 -14.91 -14.35 -42.30
CA ALA A 20 -15.63 -13.24 -41.69
C ALA A 20 -16.11 -13.64 -40.30
N ALA A 21 -15.64 -12.91 -39.29
CA ALA A 21 -16.38 -12.65 -38.06
C ALA A 21 -16.11 -11.18 -37.73
N ILE A 22 -16.90 -10.28 -38.30
CA ILE A 22 -16.97 -8.89 -37.84
C ILE A 22 -17.74 -8.93 -36.52
N GLY A 23 -17.08 -9.38 -35.46
CA GLY A 23 -17.38 -8.89 -34.14
C GLY A 23 -16.77 -7.50 -34.07
N LEU A 24 -17.60 -6.46 -33.96
CA LEU A 24 -17.14 -5.16 -33.49
C LEU A 24 -16.67 -5.36 -32.04
N SER A 25 -15.41 -5.80 -31.88
CA SER A 25 -14.68 -5.59 -30.65
C SER A 25 -14.46 -4.09 -30.58
N ILE A 26 -15.40 -3.38 -29.95
CA ILE A 26 -15.12 -2.04 -29.49
C ILE A 26 -14.05 -2.24 -28.42
N TRP A 27 -12.77 -2.25 -28.83
CA TRP A 27 -11.71 -1.77 -27.97
C TRP A 27 -12.03 -0.30 -27.77
N THR A 28 -12.95 -0.02 -26.85
CA THR A 28 -12.84 1.22 -26.11
C THR A 28 -11.44 1.14 -25.53
N PRO A 29 -10.50 2.04 -25.87
CA PRO A 29 -9.43 2.29 -24.92
C PRO A 29 -10.18 2.55 -23.63
N ARG A 30 -10.06 1.65 -22.64
CA ARG A 30 -10.33 2.04 -21.27
C ARG A 30 -9.38 3.21 -21.13
N ALA A 31 -9.91 4.44 -21.20
CA ALA A 31 -9.16 5.61 -20.79
C ALA A 31 -8.47 5.13 -19.52
N ALA A 32 -7.13 5.10 -19.51
CA ALA A 32 -6.38 4.56 -18.39
C ALA A 32 -6.93 5.31 -17.17
N ALA A 33 -7.84 4.67 -16.46
CA ALA A 33 -8.53 5.29 -15.36
C ALA A 33 -7.41 5.32 -14.35
N GLN A 34 -6.82 6.50 -14.18
CA GLN A 34 -5.77 6.73 -13.21
C GLN A 34 -6.29 6.14 -11.90
N ASP A 35 -5.68 5.03 -11.46
CA ASP A 35 -6.22 4.26 -10.34
C ASP A 35 -6.39 5.20 -9.15
N THR A 36 -7.54 5.15 -8.49
CA THR A 36 -7.74 5.93 -7.27
C THR A 36 -7.09 5.19 -6.10
N LEU A 37 -6.85 5.90 -4.98
CA LEU A 37 -6.39 5.21 -3.77
C LEU A 37 -7.37 4.13 -3.32
N ALA A 38 -8.68 4.32 -3.54
CA ALA A 38 -9.68 3.30 -3.26
C ALA A 38 -9.50 2.06 -4.15
N ASP A 39 -9.20 2.24 -5.43
CA ASP A 39 -8.94 1.12 -6.34
C ASP A 39 -7.71 0.34 -5.88
N VAL A 40 -6.61 1.01 -5.54
CA VAL A 40 -5.39 0.37 -5.01
C VAL A 40 -5.69 -0.40 -3.72
N VAL A 41 -6.38 0.22 -2.76
CA VAL A 41 -6.71 -0.41 -1.47
C VAL A 41 -7.66 -1.60 -1.64
N GLN A 42 -8.56 -1.55 -2.63
CA GLN A 42 -9.46 -2.64 -2.95
C GLN A 42 -8.74 -3.80 -3.65
N GLN A 43 -7.94 -3.50 -4.67
CA GLN A 43 -7.19 -4.49 -5.46
C GLN A 43 -6.18 -5.26 -4.60
N THR A 44 -5.52 -4.57 -3.67
CA THR A 44 -4.56 -5.15 -2.73
C THR A 44 -5.21 -5.89 -1.55
N GLY A 45 -6.54 -5.77 -1.40
CA GLY A 45 -7.27 -6.35 -0.28
C GLY A 45 -7.02 -5.65 1.07
N CYS A 46 -6.35 -4.50 1.11
CA CYS A 46 -5.98 -3.79 2.34
C CYS A 46 -7.09 -2.87 2.90
N ASN A 47 -8.29 -2.88 2.31
CA ASN A 47 -9.44 -2.08 2.77
C ASN A 47 -9.83 -2.34 4.24
N TRP A 48 -9.41 -3.46 4.80
CA TRP A 48 -9.62 -3.73 6.22
C TRP A 48 -8.96 -2.71 7.13
N LEU A 49 -7.89 -2.03 6.74
CA LEU A 49 -7.23 -0.99 7.54
C LEU A 49 -8.16 0.16 7.92
N ILE A 50 -9.10 0.50 7.03
CA ILE A 50 -10.04 1.61 7.23
C ILE A 50 -10.92 1.33 8.46
N GLY A 51 -10.95 2.28 9.37
CA GLY A 51 -11.67 2.20 10.63
C GLY A 51 -10.86 2.75 11.80
N LYS A 52 -11.48 2.68 12.98
CA LYS A 52 -10.85 3.03 14.25
C LYS A 52 -10.44 1.74 14.97
N TRP A 53 -9.26 1.77 15.55
CA TRP A 53 -8.59 0.65 16.19
C TRP A 53 -7.98 1.12 17.50
N ALA A 54 -7.99 0.28 18.53
CA ALA A 54 -7.36 0.58 19.80
C ALA A 54 -6.75 -0.66 20.44
N GLY A 55 -5.70 -0.49 21.21
CA GLY A 55 -5.05 -1.54 21.98
C GLY A 55 -4.55 -1.02 23.32
N GLU A 56 -4.00 -1.94 24.09
CA GLU A 56 -3.42 -1.68 25.41
C GLU A 56 -2.17 -2.54 25.55
N THR A 57 -1.09 -1.99 26.11
CA THR A 57 0.13 -2.77 26.40
C THR A 57 -0.06 -3.60 27.68
N PRO A 58 0.83 -4.59 27.94
CA PRO A 58 0.83 -5.30 29.22
C PRO A 58 0.96 -4.38 30.45
N ASP A 59 1.59 -3.21 30.28
CA ASP A 59 1.78 -2.21 31.34
C ASP A 59 0.58 -1.26 31.50
N GLY A 60 -0.47 -1.42 30.67
CA GLY A 60 -1.71 -0.63 30.73
C GLY A 60 -1.72 0.63 29.87
N ASP A 61 -0.68 0.87 29.06
CA ASP A 61 -0.65 2.02 28.16
C ASP A 61 -1.60 1.81 26.98
N LYS A 62 -2.55 2.74 26.84
CA LYS A 62 -3.54 2.70 25.77
C LYS A 62 -3.03 3.42 24.53
N TYR A 63 -3.37 2.86 23.38
CA TYR A 63 -3.07 3.45 22.09
C TYR A 63 -4.23 3.25 21.11
N GLU A 64 -4.43 4.20 20.22
CA GLU A 64 -5.45 4.17 19.19
C GLU A 64 -4.88 4.63 17.84
N ILE A 65 -5.45 4.07 16.76
CA ILE A 65 -5.20 4.49 15.39
C ILE A 65 -6.50 4.51 14.61
N GLU A 66 -6.74 5.59 13.87
CA GLU A 66 -7.89 5.74 12.98
C GLU A 66 -7.41 5.98 11.56
N TYR A 67 -7.95 5.21 10.62
CA TYR A 67 -7.85 5.44 9.18
C TYR A 67 -9.24 5.77 8.64
N LYS A 68 -9.41 6.95 8.06
CA LYS A 68 -10.69 7.40 7.49
C LYS A 68 -10.51 8.13 6.17
N TRP A 69 -11.46 7.97 5.25
CA TRP A 69 -11.49 8.78 4.03
C TRP A 69 -11.65 10.27 4.38
N ALA A 70 -10.65 11.07 4.03
CA ALA A 70 -10.68 12.53 4.15
C ALA A 70 -11.15 13.20 2.85
N LEU A 71 -10.72 12.63 1.71
CA LEU A 71 -11.28 12.91 0.39
C LEU A 71 -11.71 11.59 -0.22
N LYS A 72 -13.00 11.46 -0.53
CA LYS A 72 -13.60 10.22 -1.02
C LYS A 72 -12.75 9.62 -2.14
N ASN A 73 -12.36 8.36 -1.98
CA ASN A 73 -11.55 7.55 -2.90
C ASN A 73 -10.10 7.99 -3.14
N HIS A 74 -9.67 9.16 -2.68
CA HIS A 74 -8.37 9.73 -3.05
C HIS A 74 -7.43 9.95 -1.87
N VAL A 75 -7.97 10.28 -0.69
CA VAL A 75 -7.14 10.58 0.48
C VAL A 75 -7.71 9.92 1.72
N ILE A 76 -6.87 9.18 2.43
CA ILE A 76 -7.14 8.66 3.77
C ILE A 76 -6.40 9.54 4.77
N SER A 77 -7.10 10.05 5.78
CA SER A 77 -6.48 10.62 6.98
C SER A 77 -6.16 9.48 7.95
N MET A 78 -4.98 9.55 8.55
CA MET A 78 -4.52 8.69 9.61
C MET A 78 -4.28 9.53 10.87
N HIS A 79 -4.79 9.07 12.01
CA HIS A 79 -4.57 9.68 13.32
C HIS A 79 -4.15 8.59 14.30
N PHE A 80 -2.95 8.72 14.85
CA PHE A 80 -2.42 7.84 15.89
C PHE A 80 -2.30 8.61 17.20
N LYS A 81 -2.61 7.95 18.32
CA LYS A 81 -2.40 8.46 19.67
C LYS A 81 -2.01 7.34 20.61
N GLY A 82 -0.87 7.46 21.29
CA GLY A 82 -0.36 6.46 22.24
C GLY A 82 1.11 6.71 22.57
N PHE A 83 1.62 6.13 23.65
CA PHE A 83 3.05 6.25 24.03
C PHE A 83 3.55 7.69 24.17
N ASN A 84 2.71 8.61 24.66
CA ASN A 84 2.98 10.05 24.70
C ASN A 84 3.28 10.67 23.31
N ILE A 85 2.78 10.05 22.24
CA ILE A 85 2.87 10.51 20.86
C ILE A 85 1.46 10.70 20.31
N GLU A 86 1.26 11.80 19.59
CA GLU A 86 0.08 12.02 18.75
C GLU A 86 0.55 12.42 17.36
N TYR A 87 0.11 11.68 16.35
CA TYR A 87 0.56 11.85 14.97
C TYR A 87 -0.63 11.91 14.02
N HIS A 88 -0.60 12.88 13.11
CA HIS A 88 -1.61 13.05 12.06
C HIS A 88 -0.93 12.96 10.69
N GLY A 89 -1.49 12.12 9.82
CA GLY A 89 -1.00 11.93 8.46
C GLY A 89 -2.12 11.89 7.44
N ILE A 90 -1.71 12.04 6.18
CA ILE A 90 -2.54 11.78 5.00
C ILE A 90 -1.85 10.77 4.11
N ILE A 91 -2.64 9.84 3.59
CA ILE A 91 -2.24 8.79 2.67
C ILE A 91 -2.93 9.07 1.34
N PHE A 92 -2.18 9.11 0.25
CA PHE A 92 -2.69 9.40 -1.09
C PHE A 92 -1.92 8.59 -2.14
N PHE A 93 -2.58 8.31 -3.25
CA PHE A 93 -1.94 7.67 -4.40
C PHE A 93 -1.29 8.75 -5.30
N LYS A 94 0.04 8.71 -5.43
CA LYS A 94 0.81 9.57 -6.32
C LYS A 94 0.94 8.89 -7.67
N ALA A 95 -0.03 9.14 -8.53
CA ALA A 95 -0.17 8.44 -9.81
C ALA A 95 1.03 8.57 -10.75
N ASP A 96 1.75 9.70 -10.76
CA ASP A 96 2.93 9.85 -11.64
C ASP A 96 4.04 8.85 -11.33
N ASP A 97 4.12 8.40 -10.06
CA ASP A 97 5.13 7.44 -9.59
C ASP A 97 4.50 6.06 -9.34
N GLU A 98 3.18 5.91 -9.53
CA GLU A 98 2.40 4.71 -9.21
C GLU A 98 2.59 4.21 -7.75
N GLU A 99 2.82 5.14 -6.82
CA GLU A 99 3.09 4.85 -5.40
C GLU A 99 1.99 5.36 -4.47
N VAL A 100 1.77 4.64 -3.36
CA VAL A 100 0.95 5.15 -2.25
C VAL A 100 1.86 5.81 -1.23
N ILE A 101 1.70 7.11 -1.02
CA ILE A 101 2.56 7.91 -0.15
C ILE A 101 1.79 8.31 1.10
N GLN A 102 2.48 8.34 2.23
CA GLN A 102 2.03 9.02 3.42
C GLN A 102 2.99 10.13 3.82
N ILE A 103 2.40 11.26 4.20
CA ILE A 103 3.09 12.34 4.91
C ILE A 103 2.31 12.68 6.18
N GLY A 104 2.99 13.15 7.21
CA GLY A 104 2.34 13.58 8.44
C GLY A 104 3.29 14.24 9.41
N VAL A 105 2.72 14.66 10.54
CA VAL A 105 3.39 15.44 11.58
C VAL A 105 2.97 14.96 12.97
N ASP A 106 3.90 14.97 13.91
CA ASP A 106 3.64 14.69 15.33
C ASP A 106 3.33 15.98 16.13
N GLN A 107 2.95 15.83 17.40
CA GLN A 107 2.63 16.95 18.27
C GLN A 107 3.80 17.89 18.57
N ASN A 108 5.03 17.50 18.26
CA ASN A 108 6.25 18.30 18.43
C ASN A 108 6.65 19.00 17.12
N GLY A 109 5.84 18.88 16.06
CA GLY A 109 6.12 19.44 14.74
C GLY A 109 7.11 18.62 13.92
N ARG A 110 7.50 17.41 14.37
CA ARG A 110 8.37 16.52 13.60
C ARG A 110 7.55 15.89 12.49
N ASN A 111 8.07 15.92 11.27
CA ASN A 111 7.40 15.31 10.12
C ASN A 111 7.93 13.92 9.82
N GLY A 112 7.12 13.15 9.11
CA GLY A 112 7.50 11.86 8.54
C GLY A 112 6.94 11.73 7.14
N LYS A 113 7.71 11.07 6.27
CA LYS A 113 7.26 10.62 4.95
C LYS A 113 7.58 9.15 4.81
N GLY A 114 6.68 8.43 4.15
CA GLY A 114 6.93 7.03 3.81
C GLY A 114 6.06 6.56 2.66
N THR A 115 6.36 5.36 2.18
CA THR A 115 5.65 4.71 1.09
C THR A 115 4.93 3.48 1.64
N TRP A 116 3.73 3.25 1.13
CA TRP A 116 2.91 2.09 1.44
C TRP A 116 3.04 1.06 0.34
N MET A 117 3.11 -0.21 0.74
CA MET A 117 3.12 -1.37 -0.14
C MET A 117 2.13 -2.39 0.39
N ALA A 118 1.66 -3.28 -0.49
CA ALA A 118 0.86 -4.42 -0.08
C ALA A 118 1.56 -5.70 -0.49
N GLU A 119 1.80 -6.57 0.48
CA GLU A 119 2.52 -7.84 0.27
C GLU A 119 1.75 -8.96 0.98
N ASN A 120 1.30 -9.96 0.23
CA ASN A 120 0.60 -11.13 0.76
C ASN A 120 -0.60 -10.78 1.68
N GLY A 121 -1.36 -9.73 1.31
CA GLY A 121 -2.51 -9.24 2.08
C GLY A 121 -2.15 -8.45 3.35
N LYS A 122 -0.87 -8.23 3.62
CA LYS A 122 -0.35 -7.29 4.63
C LYS A 122 -0.16 -5.92 3.99
N ALA A 123 -0.35 -4.87 4.79
CA ALA A 123 -0.03 -3.51 4.40
C ALA A 123 1.25 -3.09 5.10
N VAL A 124 2.25 -2.63 4.35
CA VAL A 124 3.57 -2.27 4.87
C VAL A 124 3.78 -0.79 4.62
N TRP A 125 3.97 -0.02 5.69
CA TRP A 125 4.38 1.38 5.60
C TRP A 125 5.85 1.48 5.96
N LYS A 126 6.71 1.84 5.00
CA LYS A 126 8.13 2.12 5.24
C LYS A 126 8.32 3.61 5.31
N ASN A 127 8.93 4.08 6.39
CA ASN A 127 9.16 5.50 6.62
C ASN A 127 10.57 5.76 7.12
N GLU A 128 11.06 6.93 6.75
CA GLU A 128 12.33 7.47 7.22
C GLU A 128 12.05 8.69 8.10
N HIS A 129 12.73 8.76 9.23
CA HIS A 129 12.73 9.93 10.08
C HIS A 129 14.15 10.48 10.21
N PRO A 130 14.32 11.80 10.02
CA PRO A 130 15.56 12.45 10.41
C PRO A 130 15.68 12.40 11.94
N GLY A 131 16.79 11.86 12.41
CA GLY A 131 17.22 11.95 13.79
C GLY A 131 17.80 13.32 14.12
N GLU A 132 18.17 13.51 15.39
CA GLU A 132 18.54 14.82 15.92
C GLU A 132 19.86 15.34 15.35
N TYR A 133 20.77 14.44 14.96
CA TYR A 133 22.11 14.76 14.47
C TYR A 133 22.29 14.43 12.97
N GLY A 134 21.19 14.27 12.24
CA GLY A 134 21.18 14.00 10.80
C GLY A 134 21.26 12.52 10.43
N GLU A 135 21.29 11.62 11.41
CA GLU A 135 21.09 10.19 11.19
C GLU A 135 19.69 9.93 10.62
N VAL A 136 19.55 8.95 9.72
CA VAL A 136 18.25 8.55 9.20
C VAL A 136 17.83 7.28 9.94
N THR A 137 16.72 7.37 10.67
CA THR A 137 16.09 6.20 11.27
C THR A 137 15.06 5.63 10.30
N ARG A 138 15.18 4.34 10.01
CA ARG A 138 14.34 3.59 9.08
C ARG A 138 13.44 2.64 9.85
N MET A 139 12.13 2.82 9.73
CA MET A 139 11.13 1.98 10.38
C MET A 139 10.08 1.50 9.38
N ALA A 140 9.63 0.27 9.54
CA ALA A 140 8.55 -0.30 8.78
C ALA A 140 7.45 -0.77 9.72
N PHE A 141 6.22 -0.35 9.45
CA PHE A 141 5.02 -0.86 10.10
C PHE A 141 4.38 -1.91 9.19
N VAL A 142 4.47 -3.17 9.59
CA VAL A 142 3.86 -4.30 8.88
C VAL A 142 2.52 -4.60 9.55
N TYR A 143 1.44 -4.17 8.91
CA TYR A 143 0.09 -4.42 9.39
C TYR A 143 -0.47 -5.72 8.80
N SER A 144 -1.06 -6.55 9.65
CA SER A 144 -1.76 -7.77 9.27
C SER A 144 -3.13 -7.86 9.93
N LYS A 145 -4.08 -8.45 9.20
CA LYS A 145 -5.41 -8.76 9.71
C LYS A 145 -5.44 -10.19 10.23
N THR A 146 -5.55 -10.37 11.53
CA THR A 146 -5.66 -11.71 12.14
C THR A 146 -7.10 -12.23 12.11
N ASP A 147 -8.08 -11.34 12.29
CA ASP A 147 -9.51 -11.61 12.09
C ASP A 147 -10.28 -10.32 11.71
N ALA A 148 -11.61 -10.36 11.65
CA ALA A 148 -12.43 -9.19 11.28
C ALA A 148 -12.29 -7.98 12.23
N GLN A 149 -12.00 -8.23 13.51
CA GLN A 149 -11.96 -7.28 14.61
C GLN A 149 -10.56 -7.10 15.19
N THR A 150 -9.57 -7.86 14.74
CA THR A 150 -8.20 -7.80 15.26
C THR A 150 -7.20 -7.49 14.15
N MET A 151 -6.35 -6.49 14.42
CA MET A 151 -5.21 -6.10 13.59
C MET A 151 -3.94 -6.23 14.42
N LYS A 152 -2.87 -6.74 13.81
CA LYS A 152 -1.53 -6.74 14.39
C LYS A 152 -0.62 -5.81 13.59
N ALA A 153 0.20 -5.02 14.26
CA ALA A 153 1.26 -4.24 13.66
C ALA A 153 2.61 -4.70 14.21
N GLU A 154 3.50 -5.12 13.33
CA GLU A 154 4.88 -5.47 13.64
C GLU A 154 5.78 -4.31 13.19
N ILE A 155 6.60 -3.78 14.10
CA ILE A 155 7.49 -2.67 13.82
C ILE A 155 8.89 -3.23 13.65
N HIS A 156 9.41 -3.11 12.43
CA HIS A 156 10.74 -3.55 12.03
C HIS A 156 11.64 -2.35 11.75
N SER A 157 12.94 -2.49 11.96
CA SER A 157 13.90 -1.65 11.25
C SER A 157 14.09 -2.18 9.82
N PHE A 158 14.66 -1.36 8.95
CA PHE A 158 15.06 -1.82 7.62
C PHE A 158 16.37 -1.16 7.17
N ASP A 159 17.11 -1.84 6.31
CA ASP A 159 18.43 -1.39 5.84
C ASP A 159 18.34 -0.40 4.67
N GLU A 160 19.47 -0.03 4.08
CA GLU A 160 19.50 0.89 2.93
C GLU A 160 18.90 0.32 1.64
N TYR A 161 18.74 -1.00 1.55
CA TYR A 161 18.12 -1.71 0.41
C TYR A 161 16.63 -1.95 0.61
N GLY A 162 16.09 -1.60 1.79
CA GLY A 162 14.68 -1.80 2.12
C GLY A 162 14.40 -3.17 2.72
N GLU A 163 15.40 -3.98 3.05
CA GLU A 163 15.20 -5.29 3.66
C GLU A 163 14.83 -5.12 5.15
N LEU A 164 13.74 -5.77 5.57
CA LEU A 164 13.27 -5.69 6.95
C LEU A 164 14.15 -6.54 7.88
N SER A 165 14.31 -6.11 9.13
CA SER A 165 14.89 -6.96 10.17
C SER A 165 14.11 -8.28 10.30
N GLU A 166 14.81 -9.40 10.51
CA GLU A 166 14.19 -10.73 10.64
C GLU A 166 13.11 -10.76 11.73
N GLU A 167 13.42 -10.18 12.89
CA GLU A 167 12.49 -10.07 14.02
C GLU A 167 11.99 -8.62 14.16
N PRO A 168 10.71 -8.43 14.57
CA PRO A 168 10.20 -7.11 14.91
C PRO A 168 10.82 -6.61 16.21
N GLY A 169 11.19 -5.33 16.26
CA GLY A 169 11.60 -4.68 17.51
C GLY A 169 10.43 -4.46 18.46
N PHE A 170 9.21 -4.37 17.93
CA PHE A 170 8.00 -4.20 18.72
C PHE A 170 6.77 -4.75 18.00
N THR A 171 5.77 -5.22 18.75
CA THR A 171 4.49 -5.69 18.20
C THR A 171 3.32 -5.07 18.96
N LEU A 172 2.33 -4.61 18.21
CA LEU A 172 1.09 -4.04 18.72
C LEU A 172 -0.10 -4.86 18.25
N GLU A 173 -1.05 -5.10 19.15
CA GLU A 173 -2.33 -5.71 18.81
C GLU A 173 -3.45 -4.71 19.03
N TYR A 174 -4.28 -4.55 18.01
CA TYR A 174 -5.41 -3.64 18.04
C TYR A 174 -6.71 -4.41 17.89
N LYS A 175 -7.71 -3.98 18.65
CA LYS A 175 -9.11 -4.33 18.45
C LYS A 175 -9.85 -3.19 17.77
N ARG A 176 -10.66 -3.55 16.77
CA ARG A 176 -11.50 -2.61 16.05
C ARG A 176 -12.50 -2.00 17.03
N GLN A 177 -12.65 -0.69 16.98
CA GLN A 177 -13.66 0.03 17.73
C GLN A 177 -14.94 0.04 16.91
N GLU A 178 -16.06 -0.31 17.55
CA GLU A 178 -17.37 -0.10 16.95
C GLU A 178 -17.55 1.39 16.67
N LYS A 179 -18.17 1.72 15.52
CA LYS A 179 -18.60 3.10 15.29
C LYS A 179 -19.57 3.47 16.40
N GLN A 180 -19.14 4.30 17.34
CA GLN A 180 -20.09 4.98 18.21
C GLN A 180 -21.04 5.74 17.30
N ALA A 181 -22.33 5.37 17.30
CA ALA A 181 -23.35 6.13 16.63
C ALA A 181 -23.24 7.57 17.13
N ALA A 182 -23.00 8.51 16.22
CA ALA A 182 -22.87 9.92 16.56
C ALA A 182 -24.03 10.31 17.47
N LYS A 183 -23.73 10.68 18.72
CA LYS A 183 -24.74 11.28 19.59
C LYS A 183 -25.20 12.54 18.87
N LYS A 184 -26.43 12.52 18.35
CA LYS A 184 -27.11 13.71 17.86
C LYS A 184 -27.13 14.70 19.03
N GLN A 185 -26.40 15.81 18.89
CA GLN A 185 -26.60 17.01 19.69
C GLN A 185 -27.81 17.75 19.17
#